data_AF-A0AAV1I5B0-F1
#
_entry.id   AF-A0AAV1I5B0-F1
#
_cell.length_a   1.000
_cell.length_b   1.000
_cell.length_c   1.000
_cell.angle_alpha   90.00
_cell.angle_beta   90.00
_cell.angle_gamma   90.00
#
_symmetry.space_group_name_H-M   'P 1'
#
loop_
_entity.id
_entity.type
_entity.pdbx_description
1 polymer ?
#
loop_
_entity_poly.entity_id
_entity_poly.type
_entity_poly.pdbx_seq_one_letter_code
_entity_poly.pdbx_strand_id
1 'polypeptide(L)'
;MQVAMQRSTSHSFAMSSGCKGAPAHHATPPMASAHTQNHSRAVPRSVFRSTSLVTPFTLRRVGRTSRGSFRVRADADYGASWKDSQEAFLVLGLAHCFEKDDNGKLADRFVIEPISANSLECMAAGGKTCFKEVKSMHLGEALSRDKSEFPEEWSAARFCDDFEFRAGACARTWARTHAQDNLMDIVPLGRTKNSFNYSVDEKRVLNFENVVNDDDNIKQDISIDVYGRTEKQEEEQAAAAAAAEEESKEKETEEDEVDSLLAA
;
A
#
# COMPACT_ATOMS: atom_id res chain seq x y z
N MET A 1 60.52 -32.75 -23.97
CA MET A 1 61.52 -32.47 -22.92
C MET A 1 60.80 -32.31 -21.59
N GLN A 2 61.16 -33.18 -20.65
CA GLN A 2 61.06 -33.12 -19.18
C GLN A 2 59.82 -32.55 -18.46
N VAL A 3 59.18 -33.51 -17.78
CA VAL A 3 58.45 -33.50 -16.50
C VAL A 3 59.23 -32.84 -15.35
N ALA A 4 58.57 -32.10 -14.43
CA ALA A 4 58.86 -32.03 -12.98
C ALA A 4 57.83 -31.15 -12.22
N MET A 5 57.08 -31.72 -11.25
CA MET A 5 57.17 -31.55 -9.78
C MET A 5 56.43 -30.32 -9.20
N GLN A 6 55.27 -30.48 -8.53
CA GLN A 6 55.03 -30.83 -7.09
C GLN A 6 55.49 -29.80 -6.04
N ARG A 7 54.51 -29.34 -5.22
CA ARG A 7 54.48 -29.08 -3.74
C ARG A 7 53.31 -28.10 -3.48
N SER A 8 52.21 -28.37 -2.78
CA SER A 8 51.90 -29.07 -1.52
C SER A 8 52.59 -28.48 -0.29
N THR A 9 51.91 -27.58 0.41
CA THR A 9 52.03 -27.39 1.87
C THR A 9 50.66 -27.08 2.47
N SER A 10 50.09 -28.10 3.06
CA SER A 10 49.11 -28.06 4.15
C SER A 10 49.73 -27.45 5.40
N HIS A 11 48.97 -26.65 6.15
CA HIS A 11 49.24 -26.36 7.56
C HIS A 11 47.96 -26.56 8.35
N SER A 12 47.93 -27.71 9.02
CA SER A 12 47.06 -28.09 10.13
C SER A 12 47.61 -27.48 11.42
N PHE A 13 46.76 -26.84 12.24
CA PHE A 13 47.09 -26.53 13.63
C PHE A 13 45.94 -26.87 14.58
N ALA A 14 46.23 -27.92 15.36
CA ALA A 14 45.85 -28.29 16.73
C ALA A 14 44.52 -27.84 17.36
N MET A 15 43.77 -28.88 17.75
CA MET A 15 42.86 -28.94 18.89
C MET A 15 43.57 -28.72 20.24
N SER A 16 42.86 -28.11 21.19
CA SER A 16 43.06 -28.24 22.65
C SER A 16 41.68 -28.05 23.30
N SER A 17 41.02 -29.11 23.79
CA SER A 17 40.92 -29.51 25.22
C SER A 17 40.82 -28.30 26.17
N GLY A 18 39.80 -28.10 26.99
CA GLY A 18 38.98 -29.04 27.73
C GLY A 18 39.00 -28.59 29.19
N CYS A 19 37.97 -27.89 29.66
CA CYS A 19 37.80 -27.55 31.07
C CYS A 19 36.39 -27.91 31.51
N LYS A 20 36.30 -29.02 32.24
CA LYS A 20 35.15 -29.41 33.07
C LYS A 20 35.24 -28.61 34.38
N GLY A 21 34.13 -27.99 34.78
CA GLY A 21 33.96 -27.35 36.09
C GLY A 21 32.50 -27.44 36.52
N ALA A 22 32.29 -28.05 37.69
CA ALA A 22 31.05 -28.59 38.24
C ALA A 22 30.00 -27.53 38.68
N PRO A 23 28.76 -27.96 39.04
CA PRO A 23 27.64 -27.08 39.32
C PRO A 23 27.55 -26.70 40.81
N ALA A 24 27.06 -25.48 41.09
CA ALA A 24 26.66 -25.07 42.43
C ALA A 24 25.22 -24.56 42.42
N HIS A 25 24.39 -25.29 43.16
CA HIS A 25 23.08 -24.90 43.64
C HIS A 25 23.13 -23.57 44.39
N HIS A 26 22.11 -22.73 44.25
CA HIS A 26 21.49 -21.92 45.30
C HIS A 26 20.41 -21.04 44.65
N ALA A 27 19.13 -21.36 44.85
CA ALA A 27 18.30 -20.84 45.94
C ALA A 27 17.40 -19.70 45.43
N THR A 28 16.15 -20.08 45.18
CA THR A 28 14.99 -19.20 45.03
C THR A 28 14.74 -18.42 46.33
N PRO A 29 14.56 -17.09 46.28
CA PRO A 29 13.94 -16.36 47.37
C PRO A 29 12.40 -16.35 47.25
N PRO A 30 11.68 -16.29 48.38
CA PRO A 30 10.24 -16.47 48.46
C PRO A 30 9.44 -15.21 48.11
N MET A 31 8.19 -15.48 47.70
CA MET A 31 7.10 -14.54 47.52
C MET A 31 6.92 -13.58 48.70
N ALA A 32 7.01 -12.27 48.44
CA ALA A 32 6.48 -11.24 49.31
C ALA A 32 5.15 -10.75 48.72
N SER A 33 4.05 -11.19 49.36
CA SER A 33 2.71 -10.67 49.16
C SER A 33 2.62 -9.27 49.77
N ALA A 34 2.56 -8.24 48.93
CA ALA A 34 2.24 -6.88 49.35
C ALA A 34 0.76 -6.61 49.05
N HIS A 35 -0.04 -6.68 50.12
CA HIS A 35 -1.35 -6.08 50.22
C HIS A 35 -1.17 -4.56 50.14
N THR A 36 -1.66 -3.92 49.08
CA THR A 36 -1.79 -2.46 49.04
C THR A 36 -3.22 -2.07 48.71
N GLN A 37 -3.75 -1.27 49.62
CA GLN A 37 -5.12 -0.82 49.74
C GLN A 37 -5.52 0.14 48.62
N ASN A 38 -6.82 0.08 48.33
CA ASN A 38 -7.61 1.07 47.61
C ASN A 38 -7.23 2.52 47.95
N HIS A 39 -6.87 3.30 46.94
CA HIS A 39 -7.18 4.72 46.90
C HIS A 39 -7.73 5.08 45.52
N SER A 40 -9.05 4.98 45.41
CA SER A 40 -9.86 5.66 44.41
C SER A 40 -9.65 7.18 44.52
N ARG A 41 -8.76 7.72 43.69
CA ARG A 41 -8.66 9.17 43.47
C ARG A 41 -9.77 9.59 42.51
N ALA A 42 -10.80 10.19 43.09
CA ALA A 42 -11.80 10.95 42.36
C ALA A 42 -11.12 12.12 41.63
N VAL A 43 -11.22 12.14 40.31
CA VAL A 43 -10.82 13.29 39.48
C VAL A 43 -11.96 14.31 39.52
N PRO A 44 -11.72 15.58 39.89
CA PRO A 44 -12.76 16.60 39.83
C PRO A 44 -13.13 16.92 38.38
N ARG A 45 -14.42 16.75 38.06
CA ARG A 45 -15.05 17.25 36.83
C ARG A 45 -14.85 18.76 36.75
N SER A 46 -14.07 19.24 35.78
CA SER A 46 -14.03 20.67 35.46
C SER A 46 -15.35 21.06 34.78
N VAL A 47 -16.05 21.98 35.42
CA VAL A 47 -17.28 22.59 34.91
C VAL A 47 -16.87 23.58 33.83
N PHE A 48 -17.12 23.25 32.56
CA PHE A 48 -16.97 24.16 31.44
C PHE A 48 -18.10 25.21 31.53
N ARG A 49 -17.79 26.39 32.08
CA ARG A 49 -18.69 27.55 31.99
C ARG A 49 -18.64 28.09 30.56
N SER A 50 -19.70 27.81 29.81
CA SER A 50 -20.00 28.47 28.55
C SER A 50 -20.43 29.91 28.83
N THR A 51 -19.56 30.87 28.52
CA THR A 51 -19.96 32.28 28.36
C THR A 51 -20.13 32.54 26.87
N SER A 52 -21.37 32.56 26.43
CA SER A 52 -21.79 32.99 25.10
C SER A 52 -21.56 34.50 24.95
N LEU A 53 -20.49 34.89 24.29
CA LEU A 53 -20.36 36.22 23.70
C LEU A 53 -20.84 36.14 22.25
N VAL A 54 -22.09 36.56 22.05
CA VAL A 54 -22.69 36.75 20.73
C VAL A 54 -22.14 38.07 20.16
N THR A 55 -21.15 37.99 19.28
CA THR A 55 -20.74 39.12 18.44
C THR A 55 -21.50 39.05 17.11
N PRO A 56 -22.13 40.15 16.64
CA PRO A 56 -22.86 40.16 15.38
C PRO A 56 -21.88 40.05 14.21
N PHE A 57 -22.02 38.96 13.45
CA PHE A 57 -21.28 38.68 12.23
C PHE A 57 -21.77 39.61 11.11
N THR A 58 -21.09 40.74 10.91
CA THR A 58 -21.31 41.59 9.74
C THR A 58 -20.65 40.93 8.53
N LEU A 59 -21.47 40.38 7.63
CA LEU A 59 -21.04 39.86 6.32
C LEU A 59 -20.53 41.01 5.46
N ARG A 60 -19.23 41.28 5.55
CA ARG A 60 -18.51 42.15 4.62
C ARG A 60 -18.30 41.36 3.32
N ARG A 61 -19.09 41.67 2.31
CA ARG A 61 -19.00 41.11 0.96
C ARG A 61 -17.66 41.55 0.33
N VAL A 62 -16.61 40.77 0.53
CA VAL A 62 -15.32 40.97 -0.16
C VAL A 62 -15.52 40.59 -1.63
N GLY A 63 -15.28 41.55 -2.51
CA GLY A 63 -15.34 41.38 -3.95
C GLY A 63 -14.51 40.18 -4.38
N ARG A 64 -15.14 39.31 -5.18
CA ARG A 64 -14.54 38.13 -5.80
C ARG A 64 -13.46 38.61 -6.78
N THR A 65 -12.24 38.78 -6.29
CA THR A 65 -11.07 38.91 -7.16
C THR A 65 -10.99 37.64 -8.00
N SER A 66 -10.77 37.84 -9.30
CA SER A 66 -10.62 36.76 -10.27
C SER A 66 -9.62 35.74 -9.73
N ARG A 67 -10.08 34.53 -9.43
CA ARG A 67 -9.20 33.38 -9.21
C ARG A 67 -8.49 33.16 -10.55
N GLY A 68 -7.30 33.73 -10.68
CA GLY A 68 -6.38 33.34 -11.74
C GLY A 68 -6.26 31.82 -11.66
N SER A 69 -6.63 31.13 -12.73
CA SER A 69 -6.42 29.69 -12.80
C SER A 69 -4.91 29.49 -12.81
N PHE A 70 -4.34 29.16 -11.65
CA PHE A 70 -3.00 28.61 -11.59
C PHE A 70 -3.08 27.22 -12.22
N ARG A 71 -3.00 27.17 -13.55
CA ARG A 71 -2.72 25.94 -14.26
C ARG A 71 -1.24 25.67 -14.01
N VAL A 72 -0.94 24.93 -12.94
CA VAL A 72 0.35 24.23 -12.84
C VAL A 72 0.34 23.26 -14.02
N ARG A 73 1.07 23.59 -15.09
CA ARG A 73 1.39 22.60 -16.11
C ARG A 73 2.17 21.50 -15.39
N ALA A 74 1.69 20.27 -15.47
CA ALA A 74 2.52 19.12 -15.14
C ALA A 74 3.64 19.12 -16.18
N ASP A 75 4.78 19.73 -15.85
CA ASP A 75 5.99 19.49 -16.61
C ASP A 75 6.31 17.99 -16.54
N ALA A 76 6.86 17.45 -17.61
CA ALA A 76 7.31 16.05 -17.67
C ALA A 76 8.40 15.73 -16.62
N ASP A 77 8.88 16.77 -15.92
CA ASP A 77 9.91 16.74 -14.89
C ASP A 77 9.34 16.97 -13.47
N TYR A 78 8.01 16.87 -13.27
CA TYR A 78 7.40 16.96 -11.94
C TYR A 78 7.84 15.77 -11.07
N GLY A 79 9.00 15.97 -10.46
CA GLY A 79 9.65 15.02 -9.58
C GLY A 79 10.72 14.11 -10.17
N ALA A 80 11.34 14.48 -11.30
CA ALA A 80 12.54 13.77 -11.76
C ALA A 80 13.84 14.36 -11.17
N SER A 81 13.81 15.61 -10.67
CA SER A 81 14.96 16.27 -10.03
C SER A 81 14.68 16.70 -8.59
N TRP A 82 14.56 15.73 -7.67
CA TRP A 82 14.49 16.05 -6.24
C TRP A 82 15.89 16.17 -5.65
N LYS A 83 16.22 17.33 -5.08
CA LYS A 83 17.44 17.53 -4.30
C LYS A 83 17.24 17.02 -2.87
N ASP A 84 16.93 15.73 -2.74
CA ASP A 84 16.80 15.09 -1.43
C ASP A 84 18.20 14.91 -0.81
N SER A 85 18.31 15.11 0.50
CA SER A 85 19.58 14.88 1.21
C SER A 85 19.91 13.39 1.19
N GLN A 86 21.15 13.02 0.86
CA GLN A 86 21.60 11.62 0.91
C GLN A 86 21.54 11.07 2.35
N GLU A 87 21.66 11.95 3.35
CA GLU A 87 21.51 11.63 4.77
C GLU A 87 20.04 11.54 5.23
N ALA A 88 19.07 11.74 4.34
CA ALA A 88 17.66 11.67 4.71
C ALA A 88 17.32 10.27 5.26
N PHE A 89 16.56 10.25 6.35
CA PHE A 89 16.08 9.01 6.95
C PHE A 89 15.10 8.30 6.02
N LEU A 90 15.31 7.01 5.82
CA LEU A 90 14.44 6.16 5.03
C LEU A 90 14.20 4.83 5.76
N VAL A 91 13.02 4.28 5.55
CA VAL A 91 12.67 2.93 5.99
C VAL A 91 12.36 2.10 4.76
N LEU A 92 12.97 0.93 4.67
CA LEU A 92 12.73 -0.06 3.65
C LEU A 92 12.08 -1.30 4.28
N GLY A 93 11.27 -2.01 3.52
CA GLY A 93 10.66 -3.26 3.91
C GLY A 93 10.87 -4.37 2.90
N LEU A 94 11.02 -5.59 3.39
CA LEU A 94 10.99 -6.82 2.61
C LEU A 94 9.54 -7.30 2.47
N ALA A 95 8.87 -6.89 1.41
CA ALA A 95 7.50 -7.30 1.10
C ALA A 95 7.48 -8.75 0.57
N HIS A 96 6.57 -9.54 1.11
CA HIS A 96 6.19 -10.84 0.54
C HIS A 96 5.00 -10.65 -0.39
N CYS A 97 5.25 -10.77 -1.69
CA CYS A 97 4.31 -10.59 -2.77
C CYS A 97 4.20 -11.87 -3.60
N PHE A 98 3.33 -11.85 -4.60
CA PHE A 98 3.09 -12.96 -5.50
C PHE A 98 3.13 -12.51 -6.95
N GLU A 99 3.56 -13.39 -7.85
CA GLU A 99 3.42 -13.23 -9.29
C GLU A 99 2.69 -14.45 -9.85
N LYS A 100 1.76 -14.22 -10.79
CA LYS A 100 1.14 -15.30 -11.57
C LYS A 100 2.13 -15.75 -12.64
N ASP A 101 2.41 -17.05 -12.69
CA ASP A 101 3.15 -17.67 -13.79
C ASP A 101 2.27 -17.83 -15.04
N ASP A 102 2.86 -18.29 -16.15
CA ASP A 102 2.14 -18.54 -17.41
C ASP A 102 1.05 -19.61 -17.28
N ASN A 103 1.10 -20.44 -16.22
CA ASN A 103 0.10 -21.46 -15.93
C ASN A 103 -1.01 -20.95 -14.98
N GLY A 104 -0.98 -19.67 -14.59
CA GLY A 104 -1.92 -19.05 -13.66
C GLY A 104 -1.70 -19.39 -12.18
N LYS A 105 -0.59 -20.06 -11.82
CA LYS A 105 -0.20 -20.36 -10.44
C LYS A 105 0.56 -19.20 -9.83
N LEU A 106 0.35 -18.98 -8.52
CA LEU A 106 1.05 -17.95 -7.78
C LEU A 106 2.42 -18.45 -7.30
N ALA A 107 3.48 -17.73 -7.67
CA ALA A 107 4.83 -17.91 -7.16
C ALA A 107 5.19 -16.81 -6.16
N ASP A 108 5.89 -17.18 -5.08
CA ASP A 108 6.35 -16.24 -4.07
C ASP A 108 7.42 -15.29 -4.64
N ARG A 109 7.30 -14.00 -4.31
CA ARG A 109 8.24 -12.97 -4.73
C ARG A 109 8.55 -12.03 -3.58
N PHE A 110 9.83 -11.84 -3.30
CA PHE A 110 10.29 -10.88 -2.29
C PHE A 110 10.72 -9.57 -2.94
N VAL A 111 10.16 -8.47 -2.46
CA VAL A 111 10.39 -7.14 -3.02
C VAL A 111 10.83 -6.17 -1.93
N ILE A 112 11.94 -5.47 -2.17
CA ILE A 112 12.42 -4.37 -1.32
C ILE A 112 11.66 -3.11 -1.72
N GLU A 113 10.88 -2.57 -0.79
CA GLU A 113 10.08 -1.35 -1.01
C GLU A 113 10.36 -0.28 0.05
N PRO A 114 10.34 1.01 -0.32
CA PRO A 114 10.34 2.08 0.66
C PRO A 114 8.99 2.19 1.39
N ILE A 115 9.04 2.34 2.71
CA ILE A 115 7.89 2.46 3.62
C ILE A 115 7.76 3.90 4.11
N SER A 116 6.61 4.52 3.81
CA SER A 116 6.30 5.87 4.26
C SER A 116 6.04 5.94 5.76
N ALA A 117 6.23 7.12 6.35
CA ALA A 117 6.02 7.35 7.78
C ALA A 117 4.63 6.87 8.27
N ASN A 118 3.57 7.24 7.55
CA ASN A 118 2.19 6.82 7.88
C ASN A 118 2.00 5.30 7.76
N SER A 119 2.64 4.65 6.79
CA SER A 119 2.54 3.19 6.64
C SER A 119 3.22 2.48 7.82
N LEU A 120 4.39 2.97 8.26
CA LEU A 120 5.08 2.40 9.42
C LEU A 120 4.27 2.61 10.70
N GLU A 121 3.65 3.78 10.87
CA GLU A 121 2.76 4.07 12.00
C GLU A 121 1.58 3.09 12.04
N CYS A 122 0.89 2.87 10.92
CA CYS A 122 -0.19 1.88 10.82
C CYS A 122 0.28 0.46 11.16
N MET A 123 1.47 0.07 10.68
CA MET A 123 2.07 -1.23 10.99
C MET A 123 2.38 -1.36 12.49
N ALA A 124 2.91 -0.30 13.11
CA ALA A 124 3.20 -0.26 14.54
C ALA A 124 1.94 -0.31 15.41
N ALA A 125 0.83 0.24 14.93
CA ALA A 125 -0.48 0.14 15.56
C ALA A 125 -1.14 -1.25 15.40
N GLY A 126 -0.47 -2.22 14.76
CA GLY A 126 -0.95 -3.58 14.58
C GLY A 126 -1.70 -3.83 13.27
N GLY A 127 -1.67 -2.88 12.33
CA GLY A 127 -2.19 -3.08 10.98
C GLY A 127 -1.54 -4.27 10.29
N LYS A 128 -2.35 -5.09 9.61
CA LYS A 128 -1.85 -6.23 8.83
C LYS A 128 -0.88 -5.74 7.75
N THR A 129 0.18 -6.49 7.52
CA THR A 129 1.22 -6.12 6.55
C THR A 129 1.76 -7.32 5.80
N CYS A 130 2.22 -7.08 4.56
CA CYS A 130 2.98 -8.05 3.78
C CYS A 130 4.50 -7.95 4.04
N PHE A 131 4.96 -6.99 4.83
CA PHE A 131 6.39 -6.84 5.14
C PHE A 131 6.82 -7.87 6.20
N LYS A 132 7.75 -8.75 5.82
CA LYS A 132 8.38 -9.69 6.77
C LYS A 132 9.35 -8.99 7.69
N GLU A 133 10.13 -8.09 7.12
CA GLU A 133 11.18 -7.35 7.81
C GLU A 133 11.18 -5.90 7.34
N VAL A 134 11.65 -5.03 8.22
CA VAL A 134 11.78 -3.61 7.99
C VAL A 134 13.14 -3.15 8.50
N LYS A 135 13.89 -2.42 7.67
CA LYS A 135 15.19 -1.84 8.01
C LYS A 135 15.17 -0.34 7.76
N SER A 136 15.68 0.43 8.71
CA SER A 136 15.93 1.87 8.53
C SER A 136 17.36 2.12 8.11
N MET A 137 17.58 3.07 7.20
CA MET A 137 18.90 3.45 6.68
C MET A 137 18.87 4.85 6.06
N HIS A 138 20.02 5.37 5.63
CA HIS A 138 20.07 6.62 4.90
C HIS A 138 19.62 6.44 3.45
N LEU A 139 19.02 7.49 2.88
CA LEU A 139 18.57 7.48 1.48
C LEU A 139 19.73 7.15 0.52
N GLY A 140 20.92 7.71 0.73
CA GLY A 140 22.08 7.44 -0.14
C GLY A 140 22.55 5.99 -0.10
N GLU A 141 22.53 5.37 1.09
CA GLU A 141 22.82 3.95 1.25
C GLU A 141 21.78 3.11 0.48
N ALA A 142 20.49 3.46 0.59
CA ALA A 142 19.43 2.76 -0.12
C ALA A 142 19.55 2.90 -1.65
N LEU A 143 19.86 4.10 -2.14
CA LEU A 143 20.02 4.39 -3.57
C LEU A 143 21.26 3.72 -4.18
N SER A 144 22.28 3.39 -3.38
CA SER A 144 23.42 2.58 -3.84
C SER A 144 23.00 1.18 -4.28
N ARG A 145 21.86 0.69 -3.77
CA ARG A 145 21.33 -0.67 -3.97
C ARG A 145 22.34 -1.78 -3.64
N ASP A 146 23.33 -1.49 -2.80
CA ASP A 146 24.29 -2.48 -2.34
C ASP A 146 23.61 -3.46 -1.38
N LYS A 147 23.40 -4.69 -1.84
CA LYS A 147 22.75 -5.75 -1.07
C LYS A 147 23.57 -6.22 0.15
N SER A 148 24.85 -5.90 0.22
CA SER A 148 25.70 -6.27 1.36
C SER A 148 25.35 -5.50 2.64
N GLU A 149 24.71 -4.33 2.51
CA GLU A 149 24.23 -3.52 3.62
C GLU A 149 22.90 -4.04 4.22
N PHE A 150 22.30 -5.04 3.60
CA PHE A 150 21.02 -5.61 4.01
C PHE A 150 21.19 -6.93 4.77
N PRO A 151 20.18 -7.36 5.55
CA PRO A 151 20.15 -8.71 6.10
C PRO A 151 20.27 -9.78 5.00
N GLU A 152 20.82 -10.94 5.34
CA GLU A 152 21.08 -12.03 4.38
C GLU A 152 19.79 -12.46 3.64
N GLU A 153 18.65 -12.38 4.33
CA GLU A 153 17.31 -12.69 3.83
C GLU A 153 16.90 -11.81 2.63
N TRP A 154 17.51 -10.64 2.46
CA TRP A 154 17.19 -9.69 1.39
C TRP A 154 18.04 -9.93 0.13
N SER A 155 19.06 -10.79 0.20
CA SER A 155 20.00 -11.06 -0.90
C SER A 155 19.30 -11.47 -2.20
N ALA A 156 18.27 -12.32 -2.10
CA ALA A 156 17.48 -12.81 -3.24
C ALA A 156 16.32 -11.87 -3.65
N ALA A 157 16.02 -10.84 -2.85
CA ALA A 157 14.89 -9.94 -3.12
C ALA A 157 15.19 -8.98 -4.27
N ARG A 158 14.15 -8.55 -5.00
CA ARG A 158 14.28 -7.50 -6.03
C ARG A 158 13.88 -6.15 -5.48
N PHE A 159 14.47 -5.07 -5.96
CA PHE A 159 13.92 -3.74 -5.71
C PHE A 159 12.58 -3.57 -6.45
N CYS A 160 11.69 -2.75 -5.91
CA CYS A 160 10.44 -2.44 -6.57
C CYS A 160 10.64 -1.60 -7.84
N ASP A 161 9.59 -1.55 -8.66
CA ASP A 161 9.56 -0.66 -9.82
C ASP A 161 9.65 0.80 -9.36
N ASP A 162 10.36 1.61 -10.15
CA ASP A 162 10.65 3.02 -9.89
C ASP A 162 11.24 3.28 -8.50
N PHE A 163 12.10 2.36 -8.02
CA PHE A 163 12.64 2.39 -6.66
C PHE A 163 13.24 3.74 -6.26
N GLU A 164 14.07 4.35 -7.12
CA GLU A 164 14.72 5.64 -6.82
C GLU A 164 13.72 6.77 -6.58
N PHE A 165 12.75 6.88 -7.49
CA PHE A 165 11.67 7.86 -7.37
C PHE A 165 10.83 7.62 -6.12
N ARG A 166 10.44 6.37 -5.87
CA ARG A 166 9.65 5.97 -4.70
C ARG A 166 10.42 6.19 -3.39
N ALA A 167 11.73 5.92 -3.37
CA ALA A 167 12.59 6.11 -2.21
C ALA A 167 12.73 7.59 -1.86
N GLY A 168 13.00 8.46 -2.85
CA GLY A 168 13.04 9.91 -2.64
C GLY A 168 11.69 10.47 -2.17
N ALA A 169 10.59 10.07 -2.82
CA ALA A 169 9.24 10.46 -2.41
C ALA A 169 8.92 10.02 -0.97
N CYS A 170 9.35 8.81 -0.61
CA CYS A 170 9.16 8.26 0.72
C CYS A 170 10.00 8.97 1.78
N ALA A 171 11.27 9.28 1.50
CA ALA A 171 12.15 10.02 2.40
C ALA A 171 11.56 11.38 2.80
N ARG A 172 10.84 12.06 1.90
CA ARG A 172 10.13 13.31 2.23
C ARG A 172 9.03 13.14 3.27
N THR A 173 8.40 11.97 3.34
CA THR A 173 7.38 11.70 4.37
C THR A 173 8.00 11.64 5.77
N TRP A 174 9.27 11.21 5.85
CA TRP A 174 10.06 11.16 7.07
C TRP A 174 10.57 12.52 7.51
N ALA A 175 10.77 13.47 6.59
CA ALA A 175 11.21 14.84 6.92
C ALA A 175 10.15 15.67 7.68
N ARG A 176 8.91 15.18 7.85
CA ARG A 176 7.86 15.87 8.60
C ARG A 176 8.13 15.81 10.10
N THR A 177 7.87 16.90 10.81
CA THR A 177 8.05 17.02 12.28
C THR A 177 7.43 15.86 13.04
N HIS A 178 6.18 15.48 12.72
CA HIS A 178 5.53 14.35 13.39
C HIS A 178 6.30 13.03 13.26
N ALA A 179 6.86 12.76 12.08
CA ALA A 179 7.62 11.54 11.84
C ALA A 179 8.96 11.55 12.60
N GLN A 180 9.65 12.69 12.60
CA GLN A 180 10.90 12.89 13.35
C GLN A 180 10.71 12.72 14.85
N ASP A 181 9.62 13.27 15.41
CA ASP A 181 9.40 13.29 16.86
C ASP A 181 8.82 11.98 17.41
N ASN A 182 8.04 11.23 16.62
CA ASN A 182 7.21 10.13 17.15
C ASN A 182 7.49 8.77 16.50
N LEU A 183 8.04 8.72 15.29
CA LEU A 183 8.06 7.48 14.49
C LEU A 183 9.46 6.89 14.30
N MET A 184 10.52 7.69 14.44
CA MET A 184 11.90 7.22 14.25
C MET A 184 12.32 6.13 15.25
N ASP A 185 11.71 6.08 16.43
CA ASP A 185 11.98 5.06 17.44
C ASP A 185 11.33 3.70 17.13
N ILE A 186 10.38 3.65 16.19
CA ILE A 186 9.71 2.39 15.80
C ILE A 186 10.73 1.43 15.18
N VAL A 187 11.63 1.97 14.34
CA VAL A 187 12.78 1.29 13.72
C VAL A 187 13.96 2.29 13.72
N PRO A 188 14.80 2.29 14.77
CA PRO A 188 15.91 3.22 14.87
C PRO A 188 16.95 3.03 13.77
N LEU A 189 17.57 4.11 13.31
CA LEU A 189 18.54 4.12 12.20
C LEU A 189 19.55 2.96 12.26
N GLY A 190 19.72 2.25 11.15
CA GLY A 190 20.60 1.08 11.02
C GLY A 190 20.04 -0.22 11.63
N ARG A 191 18.87 -0.19 12.26
CA ARG A 191 18.23 -1.39 12.85
C ARG A 191 17.24 -2.05 11.89
N THR A 192 17.08 -3.34 12.11
CA THR A 192 16.06 -4.18 11.46
C THR A 192 15.04 -4.63 12.50
N LYS A 193 13.77 -4.70 12.09
CA LYS A 193 12.65 -5.16 12.92
C LYS A 193 11.75 -6.09 12.10
N ASN A 194 11.29 -7.17 12.74
CA ASN A 194 10.46 -8.22 12.14
C ASN A 194 9.17 -8.51 12.94
N SER A 195 8.89 -7.71 13.98
CA SER A 195 7.79 -7.94 14.93
C SER A 195 6.47 -7.25 14.55
N PHE A 196 6.20 -7.05 13.26
CA PHE A 196 4.95 -6.49 12.77
C PHE A 196 3.88 -7.56 12.56
N ASN A 197 2.61 -7.15 12.42
CA ASN A 197 1.48 -8.06 12.16
C ASN A 197 1.51 -8.57 10.71
N TYR A 198 2.49 -9.42 10.41
CA TYR A 198 2.70 -10.00 9.10
C TYR A 198 1.62 -11.04 8.78
N SER A 199 0.96 -10.88 7.62
CA SER A 199 -0.07 -11.80 7.13
C SER A 199 0.03 -12.01 5.62
N VAL A 200 -0.35 -13.21 5.19
CA VAL A 200 -0.42 -13.65 3.79
C VAL A 200 -1.86 -13.96 3.37
N ASP A 201 -2.84 -13.64 4.24
CA ASP A 201 -4.26 -13.89 3.97
C ASP A 201 -4.72 -13.11 2.72
N GLU A 202 -4.32 -11.83 2.65
CA GLU A 202 -4.57 -10.93 1.53
C GLU A 202 -3.33 -10.89 0.62
N LYS A 203 -3.34 -11.75 -0.40
CA LYS A 203 -2.19 -11.89 -1.30
C LYS A 203 -2.04 -10.68 -2.21
N ARG A 204 -0.91 -9.98 -2.07
CA ARG A 204 -0.51 -8.91 -2.99
C ARG A 204 0.12 -9.49 -4.26
N VAL A 205 -0.64 -9.53 -5.35
CA VAL A 205 -0.18 -10.02 -6.65
C VAL A 205 0.33 -8.85 -7.49
N LEU A 206 1.58 -8.90 -7.96
CA LEU A 206 2.26 -7.78 -8.60
C LEU A 206 1.86 -7.58 -10.07
N ASN A 207 1.64 -8.67 -10.79
CA ASN A 207 1.18 -8.67 -12.19
C ASN A 207 -0.34 -8.85 -12.30
N PHE A 208 -1.10 -8.31 -11.36
CA PHE A 208 -2.56 -8.35 -11.42
C PHE A 208 -3.06 -7.27 -12.39
N GLU A 209 -3.70 -7.70 -13.47
CA GLU A 209 -4.42 -6.82 -14.39
C GLU A 209 -5.91 -6.82 -14.02
N ASN A 210 -6.46 -5.64 -13.72
CA ASN A 210 -7.88 -5.48 -13.47
C ASN A 210 -8.59 -5.13 -14.79
N VAL A 211 -9.26 -6.10 -15.39
CA VAL A 211 -10.06 -5.90 -16.60
C VAL A 211 -11.49 -5.55 -16.18
N VAL A 212 -11.84 -4.26 -16.31
CA VAL A 212 -13.18 -3.77 -16.03
C VAL A 212 -14.07 -4.04 -17.24
N ASN A 213 -15.16 -4.77 -17.02
CA ASN A 213 -16.16 -5.07 -18.05
C ASN A 213 -17.43 -4.24 -17.81
N ASP A 214 -18.26 -4.08 -18.85
CA ASP A 214 -19.55 -3.35 -18.73
C ASP A 214 -20.50 -3.98 -17.71
N ASP A 215 -20.33 -5.27 -17.41
CA ASP A 215 -21.07 -6.00 -16.38
C ASP A 215 -20.68 -5.57 -14.95
N ASP A 216 -19.50 -5.00 -14.74
CA ASP A 216 -19.06 -4.42 -13.46
C ASP A 216 -19.66 -3.02 -13.22
N ASN A 217 -20.36 -2.47 -14.22
CA ASN A 217 -21.00 -1.17 -14.10
C ASN A 217 -22.22 -1.28 -13.17
N ILE A 218 -22.09 -0.79 -11.94
CA ILE A 218 -23.20 -0.63 -11.00
C ILE A 218 -24.23 0.30 -11.66
N LYS A 219 -25.33 -0.31 -12.13
CA LYS A 219 -26.46 0.43 -12.68
C LYS A 219 -27.04 1.30 -11.57
N GLN A 220 -27.31 2.56 -11.90
CA GLN A 220 -27.97 3.46 -10.96
C GLN A 220 -29.32 2.85 -10.57
N ASP A 221 -29.63 2.90 -9.27
CA ASP A 221 -30.93 2.46 -8.76
C ASP A 221 -32.02 3.22 -9.51
N ILE A 222 -32.93 2.47 -10.14
CA ILE A 222 -34.00 2.99 -11.01
C ILE A 222 -34.94 3.92 -10.22
N SER A 223 -34.99 3.79 -8.90
CA SER A 223 -35.77 4.68 -8.02
C SER A 223 -35.21 6.11 -7.93
N ILE A 224 -33.95 6.33 -8.31
CA ILE A 224 -33.30 7.65 -8.40
C ILE A 224 -33.09 7.98 -9.89
N ASP A 225 -34.19 8.07 -10.63
CA ASP A 225 -34.16 8.62 -11.98
C ASP A 225 -34.21 10.15 -11.94
N VAL A 226 -33.04 10.77 -11.73
CA VAL A 226 -32.90 12.24 -11.68
C VAL A 226 -33.16 12.89 -13.05
N TYR A 227 -33.17 12.12 -14.14
CA TYR A 227 -33.20 12.65 -15.51
C TYR A 227 -34.32 12.10 -16.39
N GLY A 228 -35.32 11.39 -15.83
CA GLY A 228 -36.44 10.84 -16.60
C GLY A 228 -36.01 9.85 -17.69
N ARG A 229 -34.90 9.13 -17.49
CA ARG A 229 -34.39 8.13 -18.44
C ARG A 229 -35.31 6.93 -18.56
N THR A 230 -36.07 6.59 -17.52
CA THR A 230 -37.04 5.48 -17.58
C THR A 230 -38.14 5.81 -18.57
N GLU A 231 -38.71 7.02 -18.51
CA GLU A 231 -39.71 7.49 -19.47
C GLU A 231 -39.14 7.51 -20.90
N LYS A 232 -37.91 7.99 -21.07
CA LYS A 232 -37.25 8.00 -22.39
C LYS A 232 -36.96 6.60 -22.94
N GLN A 233 -36.55 5.65 -22.09
CA GLN A 233 -36.31 4.27 -22.51
C GLN A 233 -37.60 3.53 -22.84
N GLU A 234 -38.69 3.79 -22.10
CA GLU A 234 -40.01 3.26 -22.39
C GLU A 234 -40.56 3.81 -23.72
N GLU A 235 -40.37 5.10 -23.99
CA GLU A 235 -40.72 5.70 -25.29
C GLU A 235 -39.89 5.12 -26.45
N GLU A 236 -38.58 4.95 -26.27
CA GLU A 236 -37.71 4.36 -27.29
C GLU A 236 -38.02 2.88 -27.53
N GLN A 237 -38.36 2.11 -26.49
CA GLN A 237 -38.80 0.72 -26.63
C GLN A 237 -40.19 0.59 -27.27
N ALA A 238 -41.12 1.49 -26.92
CA ALA A 238 -42.43 1.53 -27.56
C ALA A 238 -42.32 1.92 -29.05
N ALA A 239 -41.45 2.86 -29.39
CA ALA A 239 -41.17 3.22 -30.78
C ALA A 239 -40.50 2.07 -31.55
N ALA A 240 -39.57 1.35 -30.94
CA ALA A 240 -38.94 0.18 -31.55
C ALA A 240 -39.93 -0.98 -31.76
N ALA A 241 -40.84 -1.21 -30.80
CA ALA A 241 -41.89 -2.21 -30.92
C ALA A 241 -42.91 -1.86 -32.01
N ALA A 242 -43.31 -0.58 -32.11
CA ALA A 242 -44.21 -0.11 -33.15
C ALA A 242 -43.56 -0.22 -34.55
N ALA A 243 -42.27 0.10 -34.68
CA ALA A 243 -41.53 -0.07 -35.93
C ALA A 243 -41.41 -1.54 -36.34
N ALA A 244 -41.22 -2.45 -35.38
CA ALA A 244 -41.19 -3.89 -35.65
C ALA A 244 -42.58 -4.44 -36.06
N GLU A 245 -43.67 -3.90 -35.50
CA GLU A 245 -45.03 -4.26 -35.92
C GLU A 245 -45.37 -3.74 -37.33
N GLU A 246 -44.95 -2.52 -37.70
CA GLU A 246 -45.14 -2.01 -39.07
C GLU A 246 -44.35 -2.83 -40.09
N GLU A 247 -43.10 -3.20 -39.79
CA GLU A 247 -42.29 -4.04 -40.68
C GLU A 247 -42.88 -5.46 -40.83
N SER A 248 -43.59 -5.96 -39.82
CA SER A 248 -44.30 -7.25 -39.91
C SER A 248 -45.56 -7.16 -40.77
N LYS A 249 -46.30 -6.05 -40.73
CA LYS A 249 -47.49 -5.83 -41.56
C LYS A 249 -47.16 -5.57 -43.02
N GLU A 250 -46.09 -4.83 -43.30
CA GLU A 250 -45.63 -4.62 -44.68
C GLU A 250 -45.22 -5.95 -45.34
N LYS A 251 -44.54 -6.84 -44.61
CA LYS A 251 -44.21 -8.18 -45.11
C LYS A 251 -45.44 -9.05 -45.35
N GLU A 252 -46.44 -9.00 -44.46
CA GLU A 252 -47.70 -9.74 -44.65
C GLU A 252 -48.47 -9.24 -45.90
N THR A 253 -48.49 -7.93 -46.14
CA THR A 253 -49.12 -7.38 -47.36
C THR A 253 -48.36 -7.68 -48.64
N GLU A 254 -47.03 -7.71 -48.62
CA GLU A 254 -46.23 -8.09 -49.79
C GLU A 254 -46.40 -9.59 -50.12
N GLU A 255 -46.53 -10.46 -49.13
CA GLU A 255 -46.81 -11.89 -49.34
C GLU A 255 -48.20 -12.11 -49.96
N ASP A 256 -49.24 -11.39 -49.50
CA ASP A 256 -50.60 -11.48 -50.06
C ASP A 256 -50.69 -10.95 -51.51
N GLU A 257 -49.94 -9.90 -51.86
CA GLU A 257 -49.90 -9.37 -53.23
C GLU A 257 -49.19 -10.31 -54.20
N VAL A 258 -48.11 -10.96 -53.76
CA VAL A 258 -47.38 -11.96 -54.55
C VAL A 258 -48.25 -13.20 -54.80
N ASP A 259 -48.97 -13.67 -53.78
CA ASP A 259 -49.90 -14.81 -53.92
C ASP A 259 -51.09 -14.48 -54.84
N SER A 260 -51.60 -13.25 -54.78
CA SER A 260 -52.68 -12.81 -55.70
C SER A 260 -52.20 -12.70 -57.16
N LEU A 261 -50.92 -12.42 -57.42
CA LEU A 261 -50.36 -12.33 -58.78
C LEU A 261 -50.05 -13.72 -59.39
N LEU A 262 -49.75 -14.71 -58.56
CA LEU A 262 -49.50 -16.09 -58.99
C LEU A 262 -50.79 -16.89 -59.25
N ALA A 263 -51.93 -16.42 -58.74
CA ALA A 263 -53.23 -17.07 -58.91
C ALA A 263 -54.03 -16.61 -60.16
N ALA A 264 -53.50 -15.68 -60.96
CA ALA A 264 -54.11 -15.15 -62.20
C ALA A 264 -53.50 -15.79 -63.47
#